data_AF-Q2QZP4-F1
#
_entry.id   AF-Q2QZP4-F1
#
_cell.length_a   1.000
_cell.length_b   1.000
_cell.length_c   1.000
_cell.angle_alpha   90.00
_cell.angle_beta   90.00
_cell.angle_gamma   90.00
#
_symmetry.space_group_name_H-M   'P 1'
#
loop_
_entity.id
_entity.type
_entity.pdbx_description
1 polymer ?
#
loop_
_entity_poly.entity_id
_entity_poly.type
_entity_poly.pdbx_seq_one_letter_code
_entity_poly.pdbx_strand_id
1 'polypeptide(L)'
;MASSASWPAFGVSPEEAGKGKWYIATAATNHMTNDKSLISDLKPVADGRNIIADGNGAGLKVQGRGAVNTETVVLPAEVWYVPEIDENLVSVDQLNELGLSISIGRGVCTVTRVSDGSVVGKARRSGGVYEVEFLKVPLN
;
A
#
# COMPACT_ATOMS: atom_id res chain seq x y z
N MET A 1 -6.89 16.94 -18.63
CA MET A 1 -7.83 15.98 -18.01
C MET A 1 -6.95 14.89 -17.43
N ALA A 2 -6.65 14.94 -16.13
CA ALA A 2 -5.94 13.83 -15.48
C ALA A 2 -6.91 12.65 -15.46
N SER A 3 -6.59 11.59 -16.19
CA SER A 3 -7.29 10.33 -16.04
C SER A 3 -6.90 9.79 -14.68
N SER A 4 -7.70 10.06 -13.66
CA SER A 4 -7.59 9.40 -12.35
C SER A 4 -7.77 7.92 -12.62
N ALA A 5 -6.68 7.15 -12.58
CA ALA A 5 -6.78 5.71 -12.57
C ALA A 5 -7.27 5.33 -11.18
N SER A 6 -8.57 5.52 -10.94
CA SER A 6 -9.22 4.93 -9.78
C SER A 6 -9.04 3.46 -10.00
N TRP A 7 -8.31 2.79 -9.09
CA TRP A 7 -8.02 1.39 -9.30
C TRP A 7 -9.37 0.66 -9.26
N PRO A 8 -9.96 0.28 -10.42
CA PRO A 8 -11.39 -0.03 -10.47
C PRO A 8 -11.71 -1.29 -9.66
N ALA A 9 -10.67 -2.07 -9.38
CA ALA A 9 -10.71 -3.32 -8.64
C ALA A 9 -11.19 -3.16 -7.19
N PHE A 10 -11.13 -1.97 -6.61
CA PHE A 10 -11.34 -1.81 -5.17
C PHE A 10 -12.74 -1.40 -4.75
N GLY A 11 -13.63 -1.02 -5.68
CA GLY A 11 -15.01 -0.66 -5.32
C GLY A 11 -15.10 0.52 -4.35
N VAL A 12 -13.99 1.24 -4.12
CA VAL A 12 -13.90 2.44 -3.29
C VAL A 12 -14.26 3.61 -4.18
N SER A 13 -15.21 4.42 -3.72
CA SER A 13 -15.49 5.69 -4.39
C SER A 13 -14.38 6.70 -4.10
N PRO A 14 -14.11 7.67 -4.99
CA PRO A 14 -13.14 8.74 -4.72
C PRO A 14 -13.43 9.56 -3.44
N GLU A 15 -14.69 9.53 -2.97
CA GLU A 15 -15.10 10.17 -1.72
C GLU A 15 -14.69 9.36 -0.47
N GLU A 16 -14.70 8.02 -0.57
CA GLU A 16 -14.29 7.12 0.51
C GLU A 16 -12.77 6.96 0.63
N ALA A 17 -12.04 7.29 -0.45
CA ALA A 17 -10.59 7.46 -0.53
C ALA A 17 -10.14 8.64 0.36
N GLY A 18 -10.34 8.50 1.67
CA GLY A 18 -9.90 9.48 2.64
C GLY A 18 -8.39 9.63 2.56
N LYS A 19 -7.90 10.87 2.52
CA LYS A 19 -6.45 11.14 2.59
C LYS A 19 -5.86 10.39 3.77
N GLY A 20 -4.85 9.55 3.49
CA GLY A 20 -4.11 8.78 4.49
C GLY A 20 -4.67 7.40 4.81
N LYS A 21 -5.80 6.96 4.22
CA LYS A 21 -6.22 5.56 4.30
C LYS A 21 -5.31 4.67 3.49
N TRP A 22 -5.04 3.47 4.01
CA TRP A 22 -4.24 2.44 3.35
C TRP A 22 -5.08 1.19 3.11
N TYR A 23 -4.84 0.50 2.01
CA TYR A 23 -5.60 -0.70 1.64
C TYR A 23 -4.67 -1.88 1.37
N ILE A 24 -5.02 -3.06 1.88
CA ILE A 24 -4.28 -4.29 1.59
C ILE A 24 -4.56 -4.70 0.13
N ALA A 25 -3.49 -4.82 -0.65
CA ALA A 25 -3.56 -5.10 -2.08
C ALA A 25 -2.71 -6.33 -2.43
N THR A 26 -3.38 -7.43 -2.79
CA THR A 26 -2.70 -8.65 -3.27
C THR A 26 -2.14 -8.52 -4.68
N ALA A 27 -2.69 -7.61 -5.48
CA ALA A 27 -2.24 -7.34 -6.85
C ALA A 27 -1.11 -6.29 -6.92
N ALA A 28 -0.82 -5.59 -5.82
CA ALA A 28 0.27 -4.62 -5.77
C ALA A 28 1.60 -5.35 -5.53
N THR A 29 2.58 -5.11 -6.39
CA THR A 29 3.96 -5.64 -6.20
C THR A 29 4.74 -4.86 -5.14
N ASN A 30 4.35 -3.61 -4.89
CA ASN A 30 5.00 -2.73 -3.92
C ASN A 30 3.96 -1.94 -3.12
N HIS A 31 4.36 -1.46 -1.96
CA HIS A 31 3.63 -0.44 -1.24
C HIS A 31 3.67 0.83 -2.09
N MET A 32 2.54 1.53 -2.22
CA MET A 32 2.48 2.72 -3.09
C MET A 32 1.60 3.80 -2.47
N THR A 33 1.92 5.06 -2.77
CA THR A 33 1.09 6.21 -2.42
C THR A 33 1.28 7.32 -3.45
N ASN A 34 0.24 8.12 -3.67
CA ASN A 34 0.31 9.39 -4.40
C ASN A 34 0.58 10.60 -3.50
N ASP A 35 0.63 10.40 -2.18
CA ASP A 35 0.86 11.44 -1.20
C ASP A 35 2.34 11.46 -0.83
N LYS A 36 3.07 12.35 -1.51
CA LYS A 36 4.50 12.56 -1.29
C LYS A 36 4.82 12.95 0.17
N SER A 37 3.88 13.57 0.89
CA SER A 37 4.09 14.01 2.26
C SER A 37 4.15 12.85 3.27
N LEU A 38 3.64 11.67 2.90
CA LEU A 38 3.71 10.47 3.73
C LEU A 38 5.09 9.78 3.66
N ILE A 39 5.91 10.10 2.65
CA ILE A 39 7.16 9.38 2.40
C ILE A 39 8.35 10.15 2.98
N SER A 40 9.04 9.54 3.94
CA SER A 40 10.34 9.97 4.43
C SER A 40 11.49 9.33 3.61
N ASP A 41 12.66 9.99 3.62
CA ASP A 41 13.86 9.53 2.93
C ASP A 41 13.65 9.22 1.44
N LEU A 42 12.78 10.00 0.78
CA LEU A 42 12.43 9.80 -0.61
C LEU A 42 13.65 9.93 -1.52
N LYS A 43 14.05 8.81 -2.11
CA LYS A 43 15.11 8.74 -3.12
C LYS A 43 14.48 8.66 -4.51
N PRO A 44 14.98 9.44 -5.49
CA PRO A 44 14.53 9.27 -6.86
C PRO A 44 14.87 7.86 -7.33
N VAL A 45 13.97 7.25 -8.09
CA VAL A 45 14.28 6.02 -8.81
C VAL A 45 15.04 6.44 -10.07
N ALA A 46 16.26 5.93 -10.23
CA ALA A 46 17.22 6.36 -11.25
C ALA A 46 16.64 6.32 -12.67
N ASP A 47 15.68 5.42 -12.92
CA ASP A 47 15.29 5.10 -14.27
C ASP A 47 14.12 5.91 -14.82
N GLY A 48 13.37 6.69 -14.02
CA GLY A 48 12.25 7.53 -14.51
C GLY A 48 11.19 6.81 -15.39
N ARG A 49 11.32 5.49 -15.53
CA ARG A 49 10.69 4.57 -16.48
C ARG A 49 10.23 3.30 -15.78
N ASN A 50 10.23 3.28 -14.45
CA ASN A 50 9.53 2.24 -13.70
C ASN A 50 8.05 2.50 -13.91
N ILE A 51 7.58 1.97 -15.03
CA ILE A 51 6.21 1.94 -15.45
C ILE A 51 5.65 0.65 -14.88
N ILE A 52 4.73 0.78 -13.94
CA ILE A 52 3.88 -0.36 -13.55
C ILE A 52 2.62 -0.35 -14.39
N ALA A 53 2.09 -1.53 -14.69
CA ALA A 53 0.76 -1.65 -15.24
C ALA A 53 -0.26 -1.32 -14.15
N ASP A 54 -1.17 -0.39 -14.45
CA ASP A 54 -2.41 -0.26 -13.70
C ASP A 54 -3.30 -1.49 -13.94
N GLY A 55 -4.49 -1.49 -13.32
CA GLY A 55 -5.47 -2.58 -13.50
C GLY A 55 -5.96 -2.77 -14.95
N ASN A 56 -5.72 -1.80 -15.83
CA ASN A 56 -6.11 -1.79 -17.24
C ASN A 56 -4.92 -1.98 -18.21
N GLY A 57 -3.71 -2.19 -17.69
CA GLY A 57 -2.48 -2.29 -18.48
C GLY A 57 -1.87 -0.95 -18.91
N ALA A 58 -2.46 0.19 -18.53
CA ALA A 58 -1.86 1.49 -18.74
C ALA A 58 -0.67 1.68 -17.79
N GLY A 59 0.34 2.40 -18.27
CA GLY A 59 1.57 2.60 -17.52
C GLY A 59 1.48 3.72 -16.49
N LEU A 60 1.86 3.47 -15.24
CA LEU A 60 1.97 4.47 -14.17
C LEU A 60 3.43 4.71 -13.80
N LYS A 61 3.82 5.98 -13.59
CA LYS A 61 5.22 6.33 -13.32
C LYS A 61 5.55 6.33 -11.83
N VAL A 62 6.52 5.49 -11.45
CA VAL A 62 7.18 5.59 -10.14
C VAL A 62 8.20 6.73 -10.18
N GLN A 63 8.05 7.71 -9.29
CA GLN A 63 8.93 8.90 -9.24
C GLN A 63 9.94 8.87 -8.10
N GLY A 64 9.78 7.97 -7.14
CA GLY A 64 10.69 7.82 -6.02
C GLY A 64 10.29 6.67 -5.12
N ARG A 65 11.15 6.35 -4.15
CA ARG A 65 10.86 5.38 -3.10
C ARG A 65 11.43 5.81 -1.76
N GLY A 66 10.79 5.41 -0.68
CA GLY A 66 11.24 5.73 0.67
C GLY A 66 10.51 4.89 1.71
N ALA A 67 10.29 5.48 2.88
CA ALA A 67 9.60 4.85 4.01
C ALA A 67 8.34 5.65 4.39
N VAL A 68 7.38 5.00 5.02
CA VAL A 68 6.21 5.66 5.63
C VAL A 68 6.24 5.41 7.13
N ASN A 69 6.08 6.47 7.91
CA ASN A 69 6.02 6.40 9.37
C ASN A 69 4.96 7.36 9.90
N THR A 70 3.74 6.85 10.04
CA THR A 70 2.58 7.56 10.61
C THR A 70 2.13 6.91 11.91
N GLU A 71 1.17 7.53 12.59
CA GLU A 71 0.58 7.00 13.81
C GLU A 71 -0.05 5.61 13.63
N THR A 72 -0.62 5.32 12.46
CA THR A 72 -1.29 4.04 12.19
C THR A 72 -0.50 3.10 11.28
N VAL A 73 0.32 3.63 10.35
CA VAL A 73 1.04 2.85 9.33
C VAL A 73 2.54 3.11 9.38
N VAL A 74 3.33 2.05 9.56
CA VAL A 74 4.79 2.06 9.45
C VAL A 74 5.19 1.02 8.42
N LEU A 75 5.80 1.49 7.33
CA LEU A 75 6.37 0.72 6.24
C LEU A 75 7.82 1.19 6.06
N PRO A 76 8.81 0.42 6.50
CA PRO A 76 10.15 0.94 6.75
C PRO A 76 10.98 1.24 5.50
N ALA A 77 10.61 0.69 4.34
CA ALA A 77 11.32 0.88 3.08
C ALA A 77 10.44 0.53 1.88
N GLU A 78 10.96 0.81 0.68
CA GLU A 78 10.40 0.40 -0.61
C GLU A 78 8.93 0.79 -0.83
N VAL A 79 8.49 1.89 -0.19
CA VAL A 79 7.21 2.53 -0.52
C VAL A 79 7.42 3.43 -1.74
N TRP A 80 6.72 3.11 -2.82
CA TRP A 80 6.80 3.83 -4.08
C TRP A 80 5.92 5.07 -4.09
N TYR A 81 6.50 6.16 -4.55
CA TYR A 81 5.76 7.37 -4.88
C TYR A 81 5.26 7.27 -6.32
N VAL A 82 3.95 7.14 -6.49
CA VAL A 82 3.28 7.04 -7.80
C VAL A 82 2.18 8.09 -7.84
N PRO A 83 2.40 9.26 -8.46
CA PRO A 83 1.41 10.35 -8.41
C PRO A 83 0.08 10.05 -9.09
N GLU A 84 0.06 9.04 -9.97
CA GLU A 84 -1.07 8.72 -10.85
C GLU A 84 -2.05 7.69 -10.26
N ILE A 85 -1.77 7.13 -9.07
CA ILE A 85 -2.74 6.31 -8.34
C ILE A 85 -3.63 7.18 -7.47
N ASP A 86 -4.82 6.67 -7.13
CA ASP A 86 -5.76 7.38 -6.26
C ASP A 86 -5.75 6.90 -4.81
N GLU A 87 -5.13 5.75 -4.51
CA GLU A 87 -5.19 5.09 -3.21
C GLU A 87 -3.80 4.75 -2.65
N ASN A 88 -3.67 4.67 -1.32
CA ASN A 88 -2.46 4.15 -0.69
C ASN A 88 -2.57 2.64 -0.48
N LEU A 89 -1.51 1.92 -0.83
CA LEU A 89 -1.57 0.49 -1.06
C LEU A 89 -0.49 -0.20 -0.27
N VAL A 90 -0.89 -1.22 0.47
CA VAL A 90 0.03 -2.15 1.12
C VAL A 90 0.10 -3.40 0.25
N SER A 91 1.23 -3.60 -0.44
CA SER A 91 1.53 -4.88 -1.08
C SER A 91 1.59 -6.03 -0.08
N VAL A 92 0.78 -7.07 -0.33
CA VAL A 92 0.88 -8.34 0.40
C VAL A 92 2.19 -9.06 0.11
N ASP A 93 2.72 -8.91 -1.10
CA ASP A 93 3.96 -9.55 -1.53
C ASP A 93 5.15 -9.06 -0.71
N GLN A 94 5.32 -7.74 -0.58
CA GLN A 94 6.39 -7.18 0.25
C GLN A 94 6.25 -7.53 1.74
N LEU A 95 5.03 -7.65 2.26
CA LEU A 95 4.84 -8.14 3.62
C LEU A 95 5.30 -9.60 3.78
N ASN A 96 5.00 -10.45 2.79
CA ASN A 96 5.46 -11.85 2.77
C ASN A 96 6.98 -11.93 2.67
N GLU A 97 7.63 -11.09 1.86
CA GLU A 97 9.10 -11.03 1.75
C GLU A 97 9.77 -10.71 3.09
N LEU A 98 9.10 -9.95 3.95
CA LEU A 98 9.54 -9.66 5.32
C LEU A 98 9.23 -10.78 6.33
N GLY A 99 8.72 -11.93 5.88
CA GLY A 99 8.37 -13.05 6.73
C GLY A 99 7.12 -12.82 7.59
N LEU A 100 6.28 -11.86 7.20
CA LEU A 100 4.98 -11.64 7.82
C LEU A 100 3.92 -12.52 7.14
N SER A 101 3.01 -13.06 7.94
CA SER A 101 1.88 -13.84 7.45
C SER A 101 0.63 -12.96 7.38
N ILE A 102 -0.11 -13.08 6.29
CA ILE A 102 -1.39 -12.41 6.09
C ILE A 102 -2.50 -13.45 6.13
N SER A 103 -3.46 -13.27 7.04
CA SER A 103 -4.66 -14.12 7.12
C SER A 103 -5.92 -13.30 6.92
N ILE A 104 -6.81 -13.76 6.04
CA ILE A 104 -8.08 -13.10 5.75
C ILE A 104 -9.22 -14.05 6.11
N GLY A 105 -10.15 -13.60 6.94
CA GLY A 105 -11.32 -14.37 7.32
C GLY A 105 -12.34 -13.53 8.08
N ARG A 106 -13.63 -13.84 7.90
CA ARG A 106 -14.74 -13.15 8.58
C ARG A 106 -14.69 -11.62 8.48
N GLY A 107 -14.26 -11.10 7.32
CA GLY A 107 -14.18 -9.66 7.07
C GLY A 107 -13.02 -8.94 7.74
N VAL A 108 -12.04 -9.66 8.29
CA VAL A 108 -10.82 -9.09 8.87
C VAL A 108 -9.61 -9.68 8.14
N CYS A 109 -8.65 -8.81 7.84
CA CYS A 109 -7.31 -9.16 7.43
C CYS A 109 -6.38 -8.89 8.62
N THR A 110 -5.56 -9.86 8.99
CA THR A 110 -4.58 -9.73 10.08
C THR A 110 -3.19 -10.02 9.53
N VAL A 111 -2.23 -9.16 9.86
CA VAL A 111 -0.82 -9.32 9.55
C VAL A 111 -0.10 -9.74 10.83
N THR A 112 0.56 -10.88 10.81
CA THR A 112 1.26 -11.44 11.97
C THR A 112 2.71 -11.73 11.68
N ARG A 113 3.55 -11.60 12.71
CA ARG A 113 4.91 -12.10 12.66
C ARG A 113 4.89 -13.61 12.90
N VAL A 114 5.47 -14.37 11.97
CA VAL A 114 5.42 -15.84 12.03
C VAL A 114 6.21 -16.40 13.22
N SER A 115 7.29 -15.73 13.62
CA SER A 115 8.20 -16.25 14.67
C SER A 115 7.57 -16.35 16.06
N ASP A 116 6.63 -15.46 16.41
CA ASP A 116 6.01 -15.42 17.74
C ASP A 116 4.48 -15.25 17.72
N GLY A 117 3.88 -15.17 16.53
CA GLY A 117 2.44 -14.97 16.37
C GLY A 117 1.94 -13.57 16.73
N SER A 118 2.84 -12.61 17.00
CA SER A 118 2.44 -11.24 17.32
C SER A 118 1.69 -10.60 16.15
N VAL A 119 0.61 -9.88 16.45
CA VAL A 119 -0.13 -9.12 15.46
C VAL A 119 0.56 -7.78 15.24
N VAL A 120 1.03 -7.56 14.02
CA VAL A 120 1.69 -6.30 13.63
C VAL A 120 0.77 -5.41 12.81
N GLY A 121 -0.35 -5.94 12.30
CA GLY A 121 -1.34 -5.13 11.59
C GLY A 121 -2.72 -5.77 11.53
N LYS A 122 -3.72 -4.92 11.34
CA LYS A 122 -5.12 -5.31 11.08
C LYS A 122 -5.74 -4.40 10.04
N ALA A 123 -6.61 -4.99 9.22
CA ALA A 123 -7.43 -4.28 8.27
C ALA A 123 -8.85 -4.89 8.25
N ARG A 124 -9.86 -4.06 8.01
CA ARG A 124 -11.26 -4.47 8.00
C ARG A 124 -11.84 -4.38 6.59
N ARG A 125 -12.68 -5.35 6.25
CA ARG A 125 -13.41 -5.33 4.99
C ARG A 125 -14.40 -4.16 4.96
N SER A 126 -14.25 -3.27 3.98
CA SER A 126 -15.18 -2.16 3.69
C SER A 126 -15.20 -1.94 2.18
N GLY A 127 -16.36 -1.72 1.57
CA GLY A 127 -16.44 -1.46 0.11
C GLY A 127 -15.93 -2.57 -0.81
N GLY A 128 -15.60 -3.76 -0.29
CA GLY A 128 -14.96 -4.84 -1.06
C GLY A 128 -13.43 -4.91 -0.90
N VAL A 129 -12.81 -3.89 -0.31
CA VAL A 129 -11.40 -3.85 0.09
C VAL A 129 -11.18 -4.11 1.56
N TYR A 130 -9.91 -4.24 1.94
CA TYR A 130 -9.47 -4.28 3.34
C TYR A 130 -8.75 -2.97 3.68
N GLU A 131 -9.46 -2.07 4.36
CA GLU A 131 -8.92 -0.80 4.86
C GLU A 131 -8.11 -1.05 6.14
N VAL A 132 -6.87 -0.58 6.16
CA VAL A 132 -5.92 -0.76 7.27
C VAL A 132 -6.37 0.07 8.47
N GLU A 133 -6.57 -0.60 9.60
CA GLU A 133 -6.80 0.04 10.91
C GLU A 133 -5.46 0.46 11.53
N PHE A 134 -4.48 -0.46 11.49
CA PHE A 134 -3.09 -0.18 11.79
C PHE A 134 -2.18 -1.21 11.13
N LEU A 135 -0.94 -0.83 10.87
CA LEU A 135 0.12 -1.71 10.40
C LEU A 135 1.46 -1.17 10.86
N LYS A 136 2.20 -1.93 11.66
CA LYS A 136 3.50 -1.54 12.22
C LYS A 136 4.54 -2.58 11.83
N VAL A 137 5.03 -2.49 10.60
CA VAL A 137 6.09 -3.38 10.13
C VAL A 137 7.36 -3.08 10.94
N PRO A 138 7.96 -4.07 11.61
CA PRO A 138 9.18 -3.86 12.39
C PRO A 138 10.33 -3.32 11.53
N LEU A 139 11.12 -2.42 12.12
CA LEU A 139 12.44 -2.09 11.61
C LEU A 139 13.36 -3.25 12.02
N ASN A 140 13.89 -3.97 11.04
CA ASN A 140 14.87 -5.04 11.29
C ASN A 140 16.22 -4.47 11.76
#